data_AF-A0AB39QZJ1-F1
#
_entry.id   AF-A0AB39QZJ1-F1
#
_cell.length_a   1.000
_cell.length_b   1.000
_cell.length_c   1.000
_cell.angle_alpha   90.00
_cell.angle_beta   90.00
_cell.angle_gamma   90.00
#
_symmetry.space_group_name_H-M   'P 1'
#
loop_
_entity.id
_entity.type
_entity.pdbx_description
1 polymer ?
#
loop_
_entity_poly.entity_id
_entity_poly.type
_entity_poly.pdbx_seq_one_letter_code
_entity_poly.pdbx_strand_id
1 'polypeptide(L)'
;MIAHLVAGTLASVSGRPQTECAERDRHLFHDLGLDSLALMETVTALERAVPCTIPDEITGQLATVGDLHDAVGRCASGAVHRIAQAEEYLRGHASLHFERASRFRAASERLRAGDLDDTDILVDLGAGLTELDFFLRAEYGWRGRYLAMDAWVDGTFDFDTWRPVRPVGWYAALEVLEHLNDPEDLIRRMQESALKGLVVTTPNSKTVDVLAQDPTHVTALDEETLQAWGLTTTLHNFYGQYQDGICGLWRKD
;
A
#
# COMPACT_ATOMS: atom_id res chain seq x y z
N MET A 1 -7.04 -25.67 5.13
CA MET A 1 -5.68 -25.33 4.62
C MET A 1 -4.87 -24.62 5.70
N ILE A 2 -5.28 -23.43 6.17
CA ILE A 2 -4.58 -22.66 7.24
C ILE A 2 -4.35 -23.50 8.49
N ALA A 3 -5.36 -24.27 8.92
CA ALA A 3 -5.22 -25.11 10.11
C ALA A 3 -4.10 -26.15 10.05
N HIS A 4 -3.93 -26.78 8.89
CA HIS A 4 -2.89 -27.77 8.69
C HIS A 4 -1.50 -27.10 8.61
N LEU A 5 -1.46 -25.91 7.99
CA LEU A 5 -0.24 -25.12 7.89
C LEU A 5 0.26 -24.65 9.26
N VAL A 6 -0.61 -24.06 10.08
CA VAL A 6 -0.26 -23.60 11.44
C VAL A 6 0.26 -24.75 12.29
N ALA A 7 -0.47 -25.87 12.33
CA ALA A 7 -0.04 -27.05 13.08
C ALA A 7 1.28 -27.64 12.55
N GLY A 8 1.49 -27.63 11.23
CA GLY A 8 2.72 -28.11 10.60
C GLY A 8 3.93 -27.23 10.93
N THR A 9 3.79 -25.91 10.84
CA THR A 9 4.87 -24.96 11.20
C THR A 9 5.20 -25.05 12.68
N LEU A 10 4.19 -25.07 13.56
CA LEU A 10 4.39 -25.23 15.00
C LEU A 10 5.10 -26.54 15.34
N ALA A 11 4.71 -27.66 14.72
CA ALA A 11 5.39 -28.95 14.93
C ALA A 11 6.86 -28.91 14.47
N SER A 12 7.14 -28.23 13.36
CA SER A 12 8.51 -28.08 12.85
C SER A 12 9.39 -27.23 13.76
N VAL A 13 8.86 -26.16 14.36
CA VAL A 13 9.63 -25.24 15.21
C VAL A 13 9.75 -25.77 16.64
N SER A 14 8.66 -26.26 17.23
CA SER A 14 8.63 -26.73 18.62
C SER A 14 9.12 -28.18 18.81
N GLY A 15 9.18 -28.97 17.74
CA GLY A 15 9.43 -30.41 17.80
C GLY A 15 8.30 -31.24 18.42
N ARG A 16 7.14 -30.62 18.67
CA ARG A 16 5.96 -31.29 19.25
C ARG A 16 5.17 -32.07 18.20
N PRO A 17 4.41 -33.11 18.61
CA PRO A 17 3.52 -33.81 17.69
C PRO A 17 2.51 -32.87 17.03
N GLN A 18 2.28 -33.04 15.73
CA GLN A 18 1.33 -32.21 14.98
C GLN A 18 -0.09 -32.24 15.57
N THR A 19 -0.48 -33.34 16.23
CA THR A 19 -1.76 -33.46 16.93
C THR A 19 -1.89 -32.50 18.10
N GLU A 20 -0.81 -32.30 18.89
CA GLU A 20 -0.78 -31.32 19.97
C GLU A 20 -0.76 -29.89 19.41
N CYS A 21 -0.01 -29.66 18.34
CA CYS A 21 0.05 -28.37 17.64
C CYS A 21 -1.24 -27.98 16.90
N ALA A 22 -2.21 -28.89 16.80
CA ALA A 22 -3.53 -28.62 16.20
C ALA A 22 -4.61 -28.28 17.24
N GLU A 23 -4.33 -28.50 18.53
CA GLU A 23 -5.27 -28.20 19.62
C GLU A 23 -5.30 -26.70 19.90
N ARG A 24 -6.40 -26.04 19.54
CA ARG A 24 -6.51 -24.56 19.58
C ARG A 24 -6.28 -23.94 20.97
N ASP A 25 -6.70 -24.61 22.03
CA ASP A 25 -6.61 -24.08 23.39
C ASP A 25 -5.21 -24.23 24.02
N ARG A 26 -4.28 -24.90 23.33
CA ARG A 26 -2.89 -25.06 23.81
C ARG A 26 -2.19 -23.71 23.84
N HIS A 27 -1.55 -23.45 24.97
CA HIS A 27 -0.72 -22.27 25.15
C HIS A 27 0.64 -22.46 24.45
N LEU A 28 1.03 -21.50 23.62
CA LEU A 28 2.26 -21.54 22.81
C LEU A 28 3.49 -21.66 23.72
N PHE A 29 3.58 -20.81 24.74
CA PHE A 29 4.70 -20.81 25.68
C PHE A 29 4.66 -21.95 26.70
N HIS A 30 3.53 -22.14 27.39
CA HIS A 30 3.46 -23.08 28.51
C HIS A 30 3.29 -24.54 28.08
N ASP A 31 2.47 -24.81 27.06
CA ASP A 31 2.17 -26.19 26.67
C ASP A 31 3.09 -26.68 25.56
N LEU A 32 3.33 -25.83 24.54
CA LEU A 32 4.20 -26.19 23.42
C LEU A 32 5.69 -25.86 23.68
N GLY A 33 5.97 -24.98 24.65
CA GLY A 33 7.35 -24.65 25.05
C GLY A 33 8.04 -23.66 24.12
N LEU A 34 7.29 -22.87 23.35
CA LEU A 34 7.89 -21.81 22.53
C LEU A 34 8.47 -20.73 23.43
N ASP A 35 9.64 -20.21 23.10
CA ASP A 35 10.12 -18.93 23.59
C ASP A 35 9.78 -17.81 22.58
N SER A 36 10.14 -16.57 22.89
CA SER A 36 9.87 -15.43 22.00
C SER A 36 10.55 -15.54 20.64
N LEU A 37 11.72 -16.19 20.58
CA LEU A 37 12.44 -16.39 19.31
C LEU A 37 11.71 -17.42 18.45
N ALA A 38 11.32 -18.56 19.02
CA ALA A 38 10.55 -19.59 18.35
C ALA A 38 9.18 -19.09 17.90
N LEU A 39 8.53 -18.21 18.67
CA LEU A 39 7.30 -17.54 18.24
C LEU A 39 7.55 -16.67 17.01
N MET A 40 8.60 -15.86 17.01
CA MET A 40 8.94 -15.01 15.85
C MET A 40 9.28 -15.84 14.62
N GLU A 41 10.07 -16.90 14.76
CA GLU A 41 10.37 -17.85 13.68
C GLU A 41 9.10 -18.50 13.12
N THR A 42 8.18 -18.90 14.01
CA THR A 42 6.88 -19.47 13.62
C THR A 42 6.05 -18.46 12.82
N VAL A 43 5.95 -17.22 13.29
CA VAL A 43 5.21 -16.14 12.60
C VAL A 43 5.84 -15.87 11.23
N THR A 44 7.15 -15.65 11.15
CA THR A 44 7.85 -15.41 9.89
C THR A 44 7.70 -16.58 8.91
N ALA A 45 7.71 -17.82 9.39
CA ALA A 45 7.47 -18.98 8.54
C ALA A 45 6.03 -19.02 7.99
N LEU A 46 5.05 -18.62 8.81
CA LEU A 46 3.64 -18.55 8.40
C LEU A 46 3.38 -17.41 7.40
N GLU A 47 3.96 -16.23 7.61
CA GLU A 47 3.90 -15.08 6.69
C GLU A 47 4.58 -15.35 5.33
N ARG A 48 5.55 -16.26 5.29
CA ARG A 48 6.15 -16.74 4.03
C ARG A 48 5.26 -17.76 3.33
N ALA A 49 4.60 -18.62 4.10
CA ALA A 49 3.75 -19.69 3.56
C ALA A 49 2.36 -19.19 3.16
N VAL A 50 1.87 -18.13 3.80
CA VAL A 50 0.67 -17.40 3.44
C VAL A 50 1.10 -15.95 3.19
N PRO A 51 0.93 -15.39 1.98
CA PRO A 51 1.35 -14.03 1.66
C PRO A 51 0.55 -13.04 2.50
N CYS A 52 1.07 -12.74 3.68
CA CYS A 52 0.36 -12.03 4.74
C CYS A 52 1.40 -11.49 5.72
N THR A 53 1.08 -10.39 6.41
CA THR A 53 1.93 -9.81 7.45
C THR A 53 1.10 -9.68 8.72
N ILE A 54 1.55 -10.30 9.80
CA ILE A 54 0.91 -10.22 11.12
C ILE A 54 1.57 -9.05 11.85
N PRO A 55 0.83 -7.99 12.22
CA PRO A 55 1.42 -6.84 12.92
C PRO A 55 2.12 -7.24 14.22
N ASP A 56 3.21 -6.57 14.56
CA ASP A 56 4.01 -6.85 15.76
C ASP A 56 3.17 -6.76 17.04
N GLU A 57 2.21 -5.83 17.10
CA GLU A 57 1.29 -5.70 18.23
C GLU A 57 0.40 -6.93 18.41
N ILE A 58 0.00 -7.56 17.30
CA ILE A 58 -0.78 -8.80 17.32
C ILE A 58 0.13 -9.96 17.71
N THR A 59 1.34 -10.02 17.16
CA THR A 59 2.36 -11.04 17.49
C THR A 59 2.64 -11.05 19.00
N GLY A 60 2.76 -9.88 19.62
CA GLY A 60 2.94 -9.74 21.08
C GLY A 60 1.76 -10.20 21.94
N GLN A 61 0.58 -10.40 21.35
CA GLN A 61 -0.65 -10.84 22.04
C GLN A 61 -0.95 -12.33 21.84
N LEU A 62 -0.18 -13.05 21.01
CA LEU A 62 -0.43 -14.47 20.73
C LEU A 62 -0.12 -15.32 21.94
N ALA A 63 -1.15 -15.94 22.54
CA ALA A 63 -0.99 -16.83 23.69
C ALA A 63 -1.21 -18.30 23.32
N THR A 64 -2.13 -18.57 22.40
CA THR A 64 -2.61 -19.92 22.07
C THR A 64 -2.43 -20.27 20.58
N VAL A 65 -2.51 -21.57 20.28
CA VAL A 65 -2.60 -22.06 18.89
C VAL A 65 -3.81 -21.44 18.17
N GLY A 66 -4.92 -21.26 18.89
CA GLY A 66 -6.13 -20.58 18.42
C GLY A 66 -5.86 -19.14 17.99
N ASP A 67 -5.13 -18.36 18.80
CA ASP A 67 -4.78 -16.97 18.48
C ASP A 67 -3.96 -16.88 17.20
N LEU A 68 -2.98 -17.78 17.05
CA LEU A 68 -2.12 -17.84 15.86
C LEU A 68 -2.92 -18.23 14.61
N HIS A 69 -3.81 -19.22 14.72
CA HIS A 69 -4.75 -19.57 13.66
C HIS A 69 -5.60 -18.38 13.23
N ASP A 70 -6.12 -17.63 14.19
CA ASP A 70 -7.04 -16.55 13.93
C ASP A 70 -6.30 -15.33 13.38
N ALA A 71 -5.07 -15.07 13.81
CA ALA A 71 -4.21 -14.04 13.25
C ALA A 71 -3.87 -14.33 11.77
N VAL A 72 -3.39 -15.54 11.47
CA VAL A 72 -3.11 -15.97 10.08
C VAL A 72 -4.39 -15.97 9.25
N GLY A 73 -5.50 -16.46 9.81
CA GLY A 73 -6.81 -16.50 9.17
C GLY A 73 -7.31 -15.12 8.79
N ARG A 74 -7.31 -14.17 9.73
CA ARG A 74 -7.69 -12.78 9.51
C ARG A 74 -6.79 -12.14 8.45
N CYS A 75 -5.48 -12.30 8.57
CA CYS A 75 -4.56 -11.69 7.62
C CYS A 75 -4.73 -12.23 6.19
N ALA A 76 -4.83 -13.56 6.04
CA ALA A 76 -5.06 -14.21 4.75
C ALA A 76 -6.41 -13.82 4.13
N SER A 77 -7.47 -13.78 4.95
CA SER A 77 -8.80 -13.36 4.49
C SER A 77 -8.84 -11.88 4.10
N GLY A 78 -8.09 -11.04 4.82
CA GLY A 78 -7.92 -9.63 4.50
C GLY A 78 -7.25 -9.43 3.14
N ALA A 79 -6.21 -10.20 2.83
CA ALA A 79 -5.54 -10.13 1.53
C ALA A 79 -6.46 -10.51 0.37
N VAL A 80 -7.16 -11.65 0.46
CA VAL A 80 -8.13 -12.08 -0.58
C VAL A 80 -9.26 -11.06 -0.73
N HIS A 81 -9.75 -10.49 0.38
CA HIS A 81 -10.80 -9.48 0.34
C HIS A 81 -10.31 -8.19 -0.33
N ARG A 82 -9.10 -7.72 -0.01
CA ARG A 82 -8.51 -6.54 -0.64
C ARG A 82 -8.25 -6.72 -2.13
N ILE A 83 -7.78 -7.89 -2.56
CA ILE A 83 -7.66 -8.20 -4.00
C ILE A 83 -9.03 -8.10 -4.66
N ALA A 84 -10.06 -8.75 -4.10
CA ALA A 84 -11.41 -8.72 -4.67
C ALA A 84 -12.00 -7.31 -4.71
N GLN A 85 -11.76 -6.50 -3.67
CA GLN A 85 -12.16 -5.09 -3.63
C GLN A 85 -11.44 -4.28 -4.71
N ALA A 86 -10.13 -4.47 -4.87
CA ALA A 86 -9.36 -3.81 -5.91
C ALA A 86 -9.80 -4.25 -7.32
N GLU A 87 -10.09 -5.54 -7.53
CA GLU A 87 -10.63 -6.04 -8.80
C GLU A 87 -12.00 -5.45 -9.16
N GLU A 88 -12.89 -5.31 -8.17
CA GLU A 88 -14.21 -4.69 -8.35
C GLU A 88 -14.06 -3.21 -8.68
N TYR A 89 -13.20 -2.51 -7.93
CA TYR A 89 -12.86 -1.11 -8.18
C TYR A 89 -12.32 -0.91 -9.60
N LEU A 90 -11.31 -1.69 -10.01
CA LEU A 90 -10.69 -1.57 -11.33
C LEU A 90 -11.61 -1.99 -12.49
N ARG A 91 -12.54 -2.93 -12.29
CA ARG A 91 -13.53 -3.31 -13.31
C ARG A 91 -14.40 -2.14 -13.77
N GLY A 92 -14.71 -1.21 -12.88
CA GLY A 92 -15.43 0.04 -13.22
C GLY A 92 -14.62 1.01 -14.07
N HIS A 93 -13.29 0.86 -14.09
CA HIS A 93 -12.35 1.85 -14.65
C HIS A 93 -11.66 1.42 -15.96
N ALA A 94 -11.85 0.17 -16.40
CA ALA A 94 -11.16 -0.40 -17.57
C ALA A 94 -11.45 0.29 -18.92
N SER A 95 -12.54 1.06 -19.03
CA SER A 95 -12.91 1.78 -20.26
C SER A 95 -12.44 3.25 -20.30
N LEU A 96 -11.75 3.74 -19.27
CA LEU A 96 -11.53 5.18 -19.05
C LEU A 96 -10.07 5.63 -19.19
N HIS A 97 -9.20 4.82 -19.81
CA HIS A 97 -7.78 5.16 -19.98
C HIS A 97 -7.55 6.56 -20.58
N PHE A 98 -8.39 6.98 -21.52
CA PHE A 98 -8.28 8.32 -22.12
C PHE A 98 -8.78 9.44 -21.19
N GLU A 99 -9.83 9.17 -20.40
CA GLU A 99 -10.41 10.16 -19.49
C GLU A 99 -9.48 10.43 -18.30
N ARG A 100 -8.73 9.42 -17.84
CA ARG A 100 -7.75 9.54 -16.76
C ARG A 100 -6.36 10.00 -17.23
N ALA A 101 -6.15 10.12 -18.54
CA ALA A 101 -4.86 10.45 -19.14
C ALA A 101 -4.30 11.80 -18.66
N SER A 102 -5.16 12.80 -18.42
CA SER A 102 -4.75 14.12 -17.95
C SER A 102 -3.97 14.05 -16.63
N ARG A 103 -4.41 13.19 -15.71
CA ARG A 103 -3.78 12.97 -14.41
C ARG A 103 -2.39 12.37 -14.53
N PHE A 104 -2.25 11.29 -15.32
CA PHE A 104 -0.96 10.63 -15.51
C PHE A 104 0.05 11.52 -16.25
N ARG A 105 -0.41 12.33 -17.22
CA ARG A 105 0.43 13.34 -17.87
C ARG A 105 0.89 14.41 -16.89
N ALA A 106 -0.02 14.96 -16.09
CA ALA A 106 0.33 15.97 -15.08
C ALA A 106 1.38 15.43 -14.09
N ALA A 107 1.18 14.21 -13.59
CA ALA A 107 2.16 13.56 -12.72
C ALA A 107 3.51 13.33 -13.41
N SER A 108 3.50 12.84 -14.66
CA SER A 108 4.72 12.60 -15.44
C SER A 108 5.50 13.88 -15.72
N GLU A 109 4.80 14.98 -16.04
CA GLU A 109 5.38 16.30 -16.23
C GLU A 109 6.02 16.83 -14.94
N ARG A 110 5.34 16.66 -13.80
CA ARG A 110 5.88 17.05 -12.49
C ARG A 110 7.12 16.23 -12.12
N LEU A 111 7.09 14.92 -12.31
CA LEU A 111 8.26 14.06 -12.08
C LEU A 111 9.45 14.49 -12.94
N ARG A 112 9.22 14.72 -14.23
CA ARG A 112 10.26 15.19 -15.16
C ARG A 112 10.80 16.57 -14.76
N ALA A 113 9.92 17.51 -14.42
CA ALA A 113 10.32 18.84 -13.93
C ALA A 113 11.05 18.78 -12.58
N GLY A 114 10.87 17.71 -11.83
CA GLY A 114 11.57 17.39 -10.59
C GLY A 114 12.96 16.76 -10.80
N ASP A 115 13.39 16.52 -12.05
CA ASP A 115 14.63 15.82 -12.43
C ASP A 115 14.59 14.28 -12.23
N LEU A 116 13.43 13.65 -12.49
CA LEU A 116 13.34 12.21 -12.73
C LEU A 116 14.19 11.84 -13.96
N ASP A 117 15.09 10.88 -13.81
CA ASP A 117 15.97 10.40 -14.88
C ASP A 117 16.02 8.86 -14.97
N ASP A 118 16.66 8.34 -16.02
CA ASP A 118 16.72 6.90 -16.34
C ASP A 118 17.48 6.04 -15.31
N THR A 119 18.19 6.66 -14.37
CA THR A 119 18.89 5.96 -13.28
C THR A 119 18.02 5.77 -12.04
N ASP A 120 16.90 6.48 -11.98
CA ASP A 120 16.03 6.47 -10.81
C ASP A 120 15.19 5.20 -10.69
N ILE A 121 14.79 4.96 -9.44
CA ILE A 121 13.71 4.03 -9.08
C ILE A 121 12.50 4.87 -8.68
N LEU A 122 11.38 4.67 -9.37
CA LEU A 122 10.07 5.20 -9.01
C LEU A 122 9.24 4.08 -8.36
N VAL A 123 8.79 4.32 -7.14
CA VAL A 123 7.80 3.47 -6.47
C VAL A 123 6.43 4.12 -6.63
N ASP A 124 5.50 3.43 -7.28
CA ASP A 124 4.13 3.91 -7.51
C ASP A 124 3.17 3.19 -6.56
N LEU A 125 2.63 3.93 -5.60
CA LEU A 125 1.70 3.43 -4.60
C LEU A 125 0.28 3.61 -5.11
N GLY A 126 -0.54 2.55 -5.07
CA GLY A 126 -1.86 2.55 -5.71
C GLY A 126 -1.76 2.50 -7.23
N ALA A 127 -0.76 1.75 -7.75
CA ALA A 127 -0.43 1.74 -9.17
C ALA A 127 -1.58 1.27 -10.09
N GLY A 128 -2.61 0.61 -9.55
CA GLY A 128 -3.76 0.12 -10.31
C GLY A 128 -3.34 -0.76 -11.48
N LEU A 129 -3.69 -0.36 -12.71
CA LEU A 129 -3.33 -1.06 -13.93
C LEU A 129 -1.99 -0.58 -14.52
N THR A 130 -1.16 0.09 -13.73
CA THR A 130 0.18 0.59 -14.08
C THR A 130 0.17 1.64 -15.21
N GLU A 131 -0.89 2.44 -15.29
CA GLU A 131 -1.01 3.46 -16.32
C GLU A 131 0.10 4.51 -16.23
N LEU A 132 0.56 4.89 -15.04
CA LEU A 132 1.67 5.83 -14.90
C LEU A 132 2.95 5.30 -15.58
N ASP A 133 3.27 4.01 -15.47
CA ASP A 133 4.40 3.40 -16.19
C ASP A 133 4.22 3.52 -17.71
N PHE A 134 3.01 3.26 -18.21
CA PHE A 134 2.70 3.43 -19.62
C PHE A 134 2.99 4.85 -20.08
N PHE A 135 2.49 5.88 -19.38
CA PHE A 135 2.74 7.28 -19.77
C PHE A 135 4.23 7.64 -19.72
N LEU A 136 4.92 7.31 -18.62
CA LEU A 136 6.34 7.60 -18.45
C LEU A 136 7.19 6.98 -19.57
N ARG A 137 6.92 5.73 -19.95
CA ARG A 137 7.68 5.03 -20.99
C ARG A 137 7.26 5.42 -22.40
N ALA A 138 5.96 5.42 -22.68
CA ALA A 138 5.43 5.58 -24.03
C ALA A 138 5.41 7.04 -24.49
N GLU A 139 5.02 7.98 -23.61
CA GLU A 139 4.92 9.40 -23.97
C GLU A 139 6.20 10.18 -23.63
N TYR A 140 6.86 9.87 -22.51
CA TYR A 140 8.02 10.64 -22.03
C TYR A 140 9.37 9.93 -22.25
N GLY A 141 9.36 8.68 -22.71
CA GLY A 141 10.57 7.93 -23.08
C GLY A 141 11.47 7.53 -21.91
N TRP A 142 10.96 7.54 -20.68
CA TRP A 142 11.71 7.21 -19.46
C TRP A 142 12.07 5.72 -19.42
N ARG A 143 13.30 5.41 -18.98
CA ARG A 143 13.87 4.06 -18.97
C ARG A 143 14.32 3.58 -17.59
N GLY A 144 13.97 4.31 -16.53
CA GLY A 144 14.28 3.92 -15.16
C GLY A 144 13.49 2.70 -14.67
N ARG A 145 13.70 2.36 -13.40
CA ARG A 145 13.06 1.21 -12.76
C ARG A 145 11.74 1.64 -12.14
N TYR A 146 10.68 0.92 -12.47
CA TYR A 146 9.34 1.16 -11.93
C TYR A 146 8.94 0.02 -11.00
N LEU A 147 8.46 0.36 -9.81
CA LEU A 147 7.99 -0.58 -8.80
C LEU A 147 6.52 -0.26 -8.49
N ALA A 148 5.61 -1.06 -9.04
CA ALA A 148 4.18 -0.97 -8.73
C ALA A 148 3.90 -1.57 -7.34
N MET A 149 3.19 -0.82 -6.50
CA MET A 149 2.66 -1.32 -5.23
C MET A 149 1.15 -1.11 -5.21
N ASP A 150 0.40 -2.19 -5.12
CA ASP A 150 -1.05 -2.16 -5.09
C ASP A 150 -1.58 -3.40 -4.38
N ALA A 151 -2.69 -3.25 -3.65
CA ALA A 151 -3.37 -4.38 -3.04
C ALA A 151 -3.90 -5.38 -4.08
N TRP A 152 -4.11 -4.95 -5.33
CA TRP A 152 -4.49 -5.84 -6.44
C TRP A 152 -3.44 -6.90 -6.75
N VAL A 153 -2.15 -6.65 -6.48
CA VAL A 153 -1.06 -7.57 -6.83
C VAL A 153 -1.07 -8.83 -5.96
N ASP A 154 -1.13 -8.66 -4.64
CA ASP A 154 -1.05 -9.77 -3.68
C ASP A 154 -1.94 -9.60 -2.43
N GLY A 155 -2.70 -8.51 -2.34
CA GLY A 155 -3.59 -8.22 -1.21
C GLY A 155 -2.87 -7.86 0.08
N THR A 156 -1.54 -7.86 0.13
CA THR A 156 -0.77 -7.60 1.35
C THR A 156 -0.49 -6.12 1.57
N PHE A 157 -0.50 -5.34 0.49
CA PHE A 157 -0.25 -3.92 0.53
C PHE A 157 -1.41 -3.15 1.18
N ASP A 158 -1.07 -2.37 2.20
CA ASP A 158 -1.96 -1.50 2.96
C ASP A 158 -1.22 -0.20 3.24
N PHE A 159 -1.80 0.93 2.80
CA PHE A 159 -1.17 2.25 2.90
C PHE A 159 -0.97 2.70 4.34
N ASP A 160 -1.83 2.31 5.28
CA ASP A 160 -1.74 2.76 6.68
C ASP A 160 -0.53 2.10 7.38
N THR A 161 -0.29 0.83 7.07
CA THR A 161 0.77 0.03 7.69
C THR A 161 2.06 -0.02 6.87
N TRP A 162 2.02 0.26 5.57
CA TRP A 162 3.19 0.19 4.70
C TRP A 162 4.33 1.08 5.19
N ARG A 163 5.56 0.60 5.11
CA ARG A 163 6.76 1.40 5.41
C ARG A 163 7.80 1.18 4.31
N PRO A 164 8.47 2.24 3.83
CA PRO A 164 9.54 2.07 2.87
C PRO A 164 10.72 1.32 3.51
N VAL A 165 11.12 0.21 2.91
CA VAL A 165 12.21 -0.65 3.43
C VAL A 165 13.59 -0.06 3.14
N ARG A 166 13.70 0.78 2.11
CA ARG A 166 14.94 1.45 1.70
C ARG A 166 14.61 2.76 0.97
N PRO A 167 15.55 3.73 0.98
CA PRO A 167 15.45 4.93 0.16
C PRO A 167 15.37 4.59 -1.34
N VAL A 168 14.58 5.36 -2.07
CA VAL A 168 14.45 5.31 -3.55
C VAL A 168 14.47 6.72 -4.11
N GLY A 169 14.68 6.87 -5.43
CA GLY A 169 14.68 8.18 -6.08
C GLY A 169 13.36 8.91 -5.84
N TRP A 170 12.26 8.27 -6.24
CA TRP A 170 10.94 8.89 -6.30
C TRP A 170 9.83 8.00 -5.76
N TYR A 171 8.81 8.65 -5.22
CA TYR A 171 7.49 8.04 -4.97
C TYR A 171 6.41 8.71 -5.84
N ALA A 172 5.39 7.95 -6.20
CA ALA A 172 4.12 8.44 -6.72
C ALA A 172 2.98 7.88 -5.86
N ALA A 173 1.95 8.71 -5.62
CA ALA A 173 0.70 8.28 -5.01
C ALA A 173 -0.45 9.05 -5.67
N LEU A 174 -1.08 8.44 -6.69
CA LEU A 174 -2.08 9.09 -7.53
C LEU A 174 -3.47 8.56 -7.18
N GLU A 175 -4.36 9.42 -6.66
CA GLU A 175 -5.66 9.01 -6.08
C GLU A 175 -5.51 8.01 -4.94
N VAL A 176 -4.72 8.40 -3.96
CA VAL A 176 -4.46 7.54 -2.79
C VAL A 176 -4.89 8.26 -1.53
N LEU A 177 -4.53 9.54 -1.41
CA LEU A 177 -4.59 10.26 -0.15
C LEU A 177 -6.02 10.43 0.36
N GLU A 178 -6.99 10.62 -0.53
CA GLU A 178 -8.41 10.75 -0.24
C GLU A 178 -9.05 9.48 0.33
N HIS A 179 -8.40 8.32 0.12
CA HIS A 179 -8.82 7.03 0.67
C HIS A 179 -8.25 6.75 2.08
N LEU A 180 -7.38 7.63 2.61
CA LEU A 180 -6.70 7.41 3.89
C LEU A 180 -7.30 8.24 5.00
N ASN A 181 -7.35 7.69 6.21
CA ASN A 181 -7.75 8.44 7.41
C ASN A 181 -6.67 9.43 7.86
N ASP A 182 -5.40 9.12 7.59
CA ASP A 182 -4.24 9.97 7.91
C ASP A 182 -3.27 10.05 6.71
N PRO A 183 -3.62 10.80 5.65
CA PRO A 183 -2.77 10.94 4.47
C PRO A 183 -1.46 11.70 4.74
N GLU A 184 -1.42 12.57 5.76
CA GLU A 184 -0.21 13.30 6.13
C GLU A 184 0.90 12.33 6.57
N ASP A 185 0.56 11.29 7.32
CA ASP A 185 1.52 10.28 7.75
C ASP A 185 2.14 9.53 6.55
N LEU A 186 1.37 9.23 5.50
CA LEU A 186 1.92 8.62 4.27
C LEU A 186 2.87 9.59 3.56
N ILE A 187 2.48 10.86 3.42
CA ILE A 187 3.34 11.91 2.85
C ILE A 187 4.66 11.99 3.60
N ARG A 188 4.61 12.09 4.93
CA ARG A 188 5.80 12.19 5.79
C ARG A 188 6.72 10.98 5.60
N ARG A 189 6.19 9.76 5.59
CA ARG A 189 6.95 8.52 5.34
C ARG A 189 7.67 8.54 3.98
N MET A 190 7.00 9.03 2.94
CA MET A 190 7.61 9.17 1.62
C MET A 190 8.69 10.26 1.60
N GLN A 191 8.48 11.42 2.22
CA GLN A 191 9.46 12.51 2.31
C GLN A 191 10.74 12.08 3.04
N GLU A 192 10.59 11.34 4.14
CA GLU A 192 11.72 10.83 4.93
C GLU A 192 12.59 9.86 4.11
N SER A 193 11.97 9.00 3.30
CA SER A 193 12.66 7.95 2.54
C SER A 193 13.15 8.38 1.16
N ALA A 194 12.44 9.29 0.47
CA ALA A 194 12.78 9.70 -0.89
C ALA A 194 14.18 10.30 -0.97
N LEU A 195 14.91 10.01 -2.05
CA LEU A 195 16.22 10.59 -2.33
C LEU A 195 16.10 11.86 -3.18
N LYS A 196 15.06 11.96 -4.03
CA LYS A 196 14.83 13.13 -4.89
C LYS A 196 13.48 13.79 -4.65
N GLY A 197 12.39 13.02 -4.54
CA GLY A 197 11.09 13.64 -4.31
C GLY A 197 9.89 12.69 -4.37
N LEU A 198 8.70 13.28 -4.43
CA LEU A 198 7.45 12.56 -4.62
C LEU A 198 6.45 13.39 -5.41
N VAL A 199 5.56 12.71 -6.12
CA VAL A 199 4.41 13.31 -6.81
C VAL A 199 3.12 12.70 -6.27
N VAL A 200 2.09 13.53 -6.11
CA VAL A 200 0.76 13.06 -5.70
C VAL A 200 -0.32 13.72 -6.55
N THR A 201 -1.45 13.03 -6.70
CA THR A 201 -2.69 13.65 -7.20
C THR A 201 -3.85 13.31 -6.28
N THR A 202 -4.79 14.25 -6.20
CA THR A 202 -6.03 14.10 -5.43
C THR A 202 -7.11 14.98 -6.07
N PRO A 203 -8.39 14.64 -5.91
CA PRO A 203 -9.48 15.57 -6.13
C PRO A 203 -9.35 16.83 -5.28
N ASN A 204 -9.78 17.96 -5.83
CA ASN A 204 -9.77 19.26 -5.17
C ASN A 204 -11.09 19.52 -4.44
N SER A 205 -11.08 19.43 -3.11
CA SER A 205 -12.27 19.62 -2.27
C SER A 205 -12.85 21.04 -2.30
N LYS A 206 -12.12 22.03 -2.83
CA LYS A 206 -12.67 23.38 -3.04
C LYS A 206 -13.62 23.46 -4.23
N THR A 207 -13.58 22.49 -5.14
CA THR A 207 -14.33 22.50 -6.40
C THR A 207 -15.30 21.35 -6.54
N VAL A 208 -14.99 20.19 -5.94
CA VAL A 208 -15.82 18.99 -6.03
C VAL A 208 -16.09 18.42 -4.64
N ASP A 209 -17.22 17.73 -4.50
CA ASP A 209 -17.51 16.96 -3.29
C ASP A 209 -16.74 15.62 -3.35
N VAL A 210 -15.51 15.65 -2.85
CA VAL A 210 -14.59 14.49 -2.87
C VAL A 210 -15.24 13.27 -2.24
N LEU A 211 -15.93 13.42 -1.10
CA LEU A 211 -16.52 12.29 -0.38
C LEU A 211 -17.72 11.68 -1.12
N ALA A 212 -18.37 12.44 -1.99
CA ALA A 212 -19.45 11.95 -2.84
C ALA A 212 -18.97 11.34 -4.17
N GLN A 213 -17.71 11.58 -4.57
CA GLN A 213 -17.18 11.06 -5.85
C GLN A 213 -16.94 9.55 -5.83
N ASP A 214 -16.51 9.02 -4.69
CA ASP A 214 -16.29 7.59 -4.50
C ASP A 214 -16.65 7.18 -3.05
N PRO A 215 -17.38 6.06 -2.85
CA PRO A 215 -17.80 5.62 -1.52
C PRO A 215 -16.65 5.23 -0.59
N THR A 216 -15.43 5.06 -1.12
CA THR A 216 -14.23 4.75 -0.35
C THR A 216 -13.42 6.00 0.04
N HIS A 217 -13.79 7.19 -0.46
CA HIS A 217 -13.18 8.44 -0.02
C HIS A 217 -13.59 8.74 1.42
N VAL A 218 -12.59 9.02 2.26
CA VAL A 218 -12.77 9.34 3.67
C VAL A 218 -12.15 10.68 4.05
N THR A 219 -11.26 11.22 3.21
CA THR A 219 -10.58 12.50 3.45
C THR A 219 -10.70 13.43 2.26
N ALA A 220 -11.13 14.66 2.51
CA ALA A 220 -11.21 15.72 1.52
C ALA A 220 -9.97 16.62 1.62
N LEU A 221 -9.25 16.81 0.52
CA LEU A 221 -8.00 17.56 0.47
C LEU A 221 -8.11 18.77 -0.45
N ASP A 222 -7.37 19.83 -0.14
CA ASP A 222 -7.22 21.00 -0.99
C ASP A 222 -5.75 21.42 -1.14
N GLU A 223 -5.49 22.45 -1.94
CA GLU A 223 -4.12 22.90 -2.19
C GLU A 223 -3.44 23.41 -0.93
N GLU A 224 -4.16 24.12 -0.05
CA GLU A 224 -3.61 24.68 1.18
C GLU A 224 -3.12 23.57 2.10
N THR A 225 -3.88 22.47 2.17
CA THR A 225 -3.51 21.27 2.93
C THR A 225 -2.22 20.65 2.39
N LEU A 226 -2.12 20.39 1.08
CA LEU A 226 -0.90 19.81 0.51
C LEU A 226 0.31 20.76 0.63
N GLN A 227 0.09 22.06 0.49
CA GLN A 227 1.13 23.08 0.65
C GLN A 227 1.62 23.16 2.09
N ALA A 228 0.75 22.99 3.08
CA ALA A 228 1.13 22.92 4.49
C ALA A 228 2.06 21.72 4.78
N TRP A 229 1.92 20.63 4.03
CA TRP A 229 2.82 19.47 4.07
C TRP A 229 4.10 19.65 3.23
N GLY A 230 4.31 20.83 2.65
CA GLY A 230 5.52 21.19 1.89
C GLY A 230 5.47 20.87 0.40
N LEU A 231 4.32 20.50 -0.16
CA LEU A 231 4.18 20.24 -1.59
C LEU A 231 3.93 21.54 -2.37
N THR A 232 4.57 21.68 -3.52
CA THR A 232 4.17 22.66 -4.54
C THR A 232 3.01 22.11 -5.36
N THR A 233 1.91 22.84 -5.48
CA THR A 233 0.69 22.35 -6.15
C THR A 233 0.45 23.02 -7.50
N THR A 234 -0.35 22.37 -8.35
CA THR A 234 -0.97 22.92 -9.56
C THR A 234 -2.37 22.36 -9.66
N LEU A 235 -3.29 23.15 -10.19
CA LEU A 235 -4.66 22.76 -10.47
C LEU A 235 -4.82 22.25 -11.90
N HIS A 236 -5.67 21.25 -12.08
CA HIS A 236 -5.91 20.54 -13.33
C HIS A 236 -7.39 20.13 -13.45
N ASN A 237 -7.78 19.69 -14.64
CA ASN A 237 -9.11 19.13 -14.91
C ASN A 237 -8.98 17.60 -15.04
N PHE A 238 -9.18 16.88 -13.94
CA PHE A 238 -9.07 15.42 -13.87
C PHE A 238 -10.44 14.71 -13.92
N TYR A 239 -11.52 15.34 -13.43
CA TYR A 239 -12.83 14.68 -13.23
C TYR A 239 -13.97 15.37 -13.99
N GLY A 240 -13.63 16.12 -15.04
CA GLY A 240 -14.60 16.75 -15.96
C GLY A 240 -15.08 18.14 -15.54
N GLN A 241 -14.60 18.68 -14.42
CA GLN A 241 -14.84 20.05 -13.98
C GLN A 241 -13.56 20.90 -14.02
N TYR A 242 -13.74 22.22 -13.94
CA TYR A 242 -12.61 23.15 -13.95
C TYR A 242 -11.86 23.11 -12.61
N GLN A 243 -10.56 22.83 -12.66
CA GLN A 243 -9.66 22.80 -11.49
C GLN A 243 -10.05 21.79 -10.41
N ASP A 244 -10.69 20.70 -10.81
CA ASP A 244 -11.16 19.65 -9.91
C ASP A 244 -10.09 18.66 -9.47
N GLY A 245 -8.89 18.75 -10.04
CA GLY A 245 -7.75 17.93 -9.67
C GLY A 245 -6.57 18.76 -9.19
N ILE A 246 -5.84 18.24 -8.22
CA ILE A 246 -4.58 18.82 -7.73
C ILE A 246 -3.46 17.85 -8.08
N CYS A 247 -2.35 18.38 -8.59
CA CYS A 247 -1.08 17.66 -8.70
C CYS A 247 -0.04 18.35 -7.83
N GLY A 248 0.44 17.63 -6.81
CA GLY A 248 1.44 18.09 -5.85
C GLY A 248 2.82 17.48 -6.12
N LEU A 249 3.87 18.28 -5.93
CA LEU A 249 5.26 17.86 -6.05
C LEU A 249 6.03 18.33 -4.81
N TRP A 250 6.69 17.39 -4.14
CA TRP A 250 7.73 17.70 -3.16
C TRP A 250 9.09 17.22 -3.67
N ARG A 251 10.11 18.04 -3.43
CA ARG A 251 11.51 17.75 -3.78
C ARG A 251 12.33 17.77 -2.51
N LYS A 252 13.32 16.87 -2.46
CA LYS A 252 14.36 16.89 -1.45
C LYS A 252 15.38 17.97 -1.82
N ASP A 253 15.72 18.79 -0.84
CA ASP A 253 16.75 19.82 -0.95
C ASP A 253 18.16 19.21 -1.14
#